data_AF-A0AAP0E5X7-F1
#
_entry.id   AF-A0AAP0E5X7-F1
#
_cell.length_a   1.000
_cell.length_b   1.000
_cell.length_c   1.000
_cell.angle_alpha   90.00
_cell.angle_beta   90.00
_cell.angle_gamma   90.00
#
_symmetry.space_group_name_H-M   'P 1'
#
loop_
_entity.id
_entity.type
_entity.pdbx_description
1 polymer ?
#
loop_
_entity_poly.entity_id
_entity_poly.type
_entity_poly.pdbx_seq_one_letter_code
_entity_poly.pdbx_strand_id
1 'polypeptide(L)'
;MLACWVEDPNGDAFKKHLPRIQDYLWMAEDGMRMQSFGSQSWDTSLGLQALLASGLHEEIWETLKKGHFFVKESQARYKHQLDPTVEEVKKLCLGCRKNAKSERVLFHYNGHGVPKPTANGEIWVFNKSYTQYIPLPVSDLDSWLRTPSIYVFDCSASGMIVKAFIERQDWSSSRSAGSSIKDCILLAACGAHGTLPQSAEFPADVFTSCLTTPINMFCGISLLRDTIDQFLIDRIPDRQNDRKTLLGELNWIFTAVNYTIAWNVLPHAVISARFASG
;
A
#
# COMPACT_ATOMS: atom_id res chain seq x y z
N MET A 1 9.05 -26.04 4.31
CA MET A 1 9.01 -26.97 5.46
C MET A 1 8.08 -28.14 5.23
N LEU A 2 6.75 -27.97 5.20
CA LEU A 2 5.80 -29.08 5.03
C LEU A 2 5.98 -29.80 3.66
N ALA A 3 6.16 -29.04 2.57
CA ALA A 3 6.42 -29.62 1.24
C ALA A 3 7.68 -30.50 1.22
N CYS A 4 8.79 -30.03 1.83
CA CYS A 4 10.03 -30.80 1.91
C CYS A 4 9.87 -32.06 2.77
N TRP A 5 9.03 -32.00 3.82
CA TRP A 5 8.75 -33.16 4.67
C TRP A 5 7.88 -34.20 3.95
N VAL A 6 6.88 -33.77 3.18
CA VAL A 6 6.03 -34.67 2.38
C VAL A 6 6.85 -35.40 1.32
N GLU A 7 7.83 -34.72 0.72
CA GLU A 7 8.70 -35.28 -0.32
C GLU A 7 9.77 -36.23 0.26
N ASP A 8 10.51 -35.78 1.28
CA ASP A 8 11.49 -36.59 1.99
C ASP A 8 11.56 -36.19 3.49
N PRO A 9 10.87 -36.93 4.38
CA PRO A 9 10.87 -36.66 5.81
C PRO A 9 12.26 -36.67 6.46
N ASN A 10 13.23 -37.36 5.86
CA ASN A 10 14.60 -37.50 6.37
C ASN A 10 15.62 -36.65 5.61
N GLY A 11 15.17 -35.88 4.61
CA GLY A 11 16.01 -35.11 3.72
C GLY A 11 16.74 -33.98 4.42
N ASP A 12 17.95 -33.69 3.94
CA ASP A 12 18.77 -32.60 4.49
C ASP A 12 18.09 -31.24 4.36
N ALA A 13 17.25 -31.05 3.33
CA ALA A 13 16.43 -29.86 3.17
C ALA A 13 15.46 -29.67 4.35
N PHE A 14 14.75 -30.72 4.78
CA PHE A 14 13.85 -30.66 5.92
C PHE A 14 14.62 -30.43 7.24
N LYS A 15 15.73 -31.15 7.45
CA LYS A 15 16.60 -30.98 8.63
C LYS A 15 17.11 -29.56 8.80
N LYS A 16 17.43 -28.85 7.71
CA LYS A 16 17.84 -27.43 7.74
C LYS A 16 16.71 -26.47 8.13
N HIS A 17 15.45 -26.85 7.95
CA HIS A 17 14.29 -26.03 8.31
C HIS A 17 13.83 -26.22 9.76
N LEU A 18 14.08 -27.38 10.37
CA LEU A 18 13.72 -27.71 11.75
C LEU A 18 14.14 -26.63 12.78
N PRO A 19 15.38 -26.10 12.75
CA PRO A 19 15.80 -25.06 13.69
C PRO A 19 14.99 -23.76 13.60
N ARG A 20 14.37 -23.49 12.44
CA ARG A 20 13.59 -22.27 12.19
C ARG A 20 12.12 -22.41 12.53
N ILE A 21 11.65 -23.57 13.01
CA ILE A 21 10.23 -23.76 13.35
C ILE A 21 9.75 -22.70 14.35
N GLN A 22 10.56 -22.39 15.36
CA GLN A 22 10.19 -21.40 16.37
C GLN A 22 10.12 -19.97 15.84
N ASP A 23 10.72 -19.69 14.67
CA ASP A 23 10.61 -18.39 14.00
C ASP A 23 9.22 -18.19 13.37
N TYR A 24 8.49 -19.29 13.09
CA TYR A 24 7.20 -19.26 12.40
C TYR A 24 6.04 -19.75 13.26
N LEU A 25 6.29 -20.59 14.27
CA LEU A 25 5.26 -21.20 15.11
C LEU A 25 5.74 -21.30 16.56
N TRP A 26 4.99 -20.74 17.51
CA TRP A 26 5.35 -20.78 18.93
C TRP A 26 4.12 -20.79 19.85
N MET A 27 4.27 -21.27 21.08
CA MET A 27 3.22 -21.22 22.09
C MET A 27 3.36 -19.92 22.90
N ALA A 28 2.31 -19.09 22.91
CA ALA A 28 2.15 -17.96 23.82
C ALA A 28 1.20 -18.32 24.99
N GLU A 29 1.07 -17.44 25.98
CA GLU A 29 0.19 -17.64 27.14
C GLU A 29 -1.27 -17.91 26.76
N ASP A 30 -1.73 -17.37 25.63
CA ASP A 30 -3.09 -17.52 25.12
C ASP A 30 -3.24 -18.54 23.98
N GLY A 31 -2.18 -19.31 23.69
CA GLY A 31 -2.22 -20.42 22.76
C GLY A 31 -1.17 -20.37 21.65
N MET A 32 -1.36 -21.19 20.62
CA MET A 32 -0.44 -21.30 19.48
C MET A 32 -0.48 -20.02 18.65
N ARG A 33 0.69 -19.47 18.36
CA ARG A 33 0.93 -18.34 17.48
C ARG A 33 1.66 -18.81 16.23
N MET A 34 1.34 -18.15 15.12
CA MET A 34 1.95 -18.40 13.83
C MET A 34 2.26 -17.05 13.17
N GLN A 35 3.39 -16.98 12.48
CA GLN A 35 3.73 -15.88 11.58
C GLN A 35 4.16 -16.51 10.26
N SER A 36 3.59 -16.11 9.12
CA SER A 36 4.07 -16.57 7.81
C SER A 36 4.56 -15.43 6.92
N PHE A 37 3.69 -14.79 6.14
CA PHE A 37 4.04 -13.75 5.17
C PHE A 37 3.95 -12.34 5.74
N GLY A 38 3.89 -12.21 7.07
CA GLY A 38 3.64 -10.95 7.79
C GLY A 38 2.15 -10.58 7.85
N SER A 39 1.34 -11.03 6.89
CA SER A 39 -0.06 -10.62 6.78
C SER A 39 -1.05 -11.53 7.48
N GLN A 40 -1.66 -11.00 8.54
CA GLN A 40 -2.71 -11.69 9.30
C GLN A 40 -3.91 -12.08 8.44
N SER A 41 -4.25 -11.29 7.42
CA SER A 41 -5.36 -11.58 6.50
C SER A 41 -5.04 -12.80 5.62
N TRP A 42 -3.80 -12.91 5.13
CA TRP A 42 -3.34 -14.07 4.37
C TRP A 42 -3.21 -15.31 5.26
N ASP A 43 -2.59 -15.17 6.43
CA ASP A 43 -2.43 -16.26 7.40
C ASP A 43 -3.80 -16.83 7.81
N THR A 44 -4.76 -15.96 8.10
CA THR A 44 -6.13 -16.38 8.44
C THR A 44 -6.84 -17.01 7.24
N SER A 45 -6.72 -16.45 6.03
CA SER A 45 -7.36 -17.02 4.83
C SER A 45 -6.85 -18.42 4.52
N LEU A 46 -5.52 -18.62 4.54
CA LEU A 46 -4.91 -19.92 4.29
C LEU A 46 -5.21 -20.92 5.42
N GLY A 47 -5.16 -20.48 6.68
CA GLY A 47 -5.55 -21.30 7.82
C GLY A 47 -7.00 -21.78 7.73
N LEU A 48 -7.93 -20.90 7.34
CA LEU A 48 -9.33 -21.27 7.10
C LEU A 48 -9.49 -22.28 5.96
N GLN A 49 -8.76 -22.11 4.86
CA GLN A 49 -8.78 -23.06 3.74
C GLN A 49 -8.28 -24.45 4.18
N ALA A 50 -7.19 -24.51 4.95
CA ALA A 50 -6.65 -25.76 5.48
C ALA A 50 -7.65 -26.45 6.44
N LEU A 51 -8.27 -25.66 7.33
CA LEU A 51 -9.31 -26.14 8.24
C LEU A 51 -10.53 -26.68 7.48
N LEU A 52 -10.99 -26.01 6.44
CA LEU A 52 -12.06 -26.51 5.57
C LEU A 52 -11.65 -27.82 4.86
N ALA A 53 -10.43 -27.90 4.36
CA ALA A 53 -9.90 -29.08 3.67
C ALA A 53 -9.74 -30.30 4.58
N SER A 54 -9.64 -30.11 5.91
CA SER A 54 -9.58 -31.21 6.88
C SER A 54 -10.87 -32.05 6.97
N GLY A 55 -11.99 -31.51 6.47
CA GLY A 55 -13.31 -32.15 6.57
C GLY A 55 -13.96 -32.06 7.95
N LEU A 56 -13.30 -31.50 8.97
CA LEU A 56 -13.77 -31.42 10.35
C LEU A 56 -14.76 -30.28 10.64
N HIS A 57 -15.37 -29.70 9.60
CA HIS A 57 -16.17 -28.48 9.65
C HIS A 57 -17.26 -28.43 10.74
N GLU A 58 -17.89 -29.55 11.08
CA GLU A 58 -18.89 -29.64 12.16
C GLU A 58 -18.30 -29.37 13.55
N GLU A 59 -17.05 -29.79 13.80
CA GLU A 59 -16.37 -29.62 15.10
C GLU A 59 -15.78 -28.21 15.26
N ILE A 60 -15.35 -27.59 14.15
CA ILE A 60 -14.63 -26.31 14.14
C ILE A 60 -15.46 -25.13 13.61
N TRP A 61 -16.79 -25.29 13.50
CA TRP A 61 -17.65 -24.32 12.82
C TRP A 61 -17.57 -22.91 13.42
N GLU A 62 -17.45 -22.77 14.75
CA GLU A 62 -17.30 -21.48 15.43
C GLU A 62 -15.97 -20.79 15.06
N THR A 63 -14.89 -21.56 14.91
CA THR A 63 -13.59 -21.05 14.46
C THR A 63 -13.66 -20.58 13.01
N LEU A 64 -14.31 -21.37 12.14
CA LEU A 64 -14.53 -21.00 10.73
C LEU A 64 -15.36 -19.72 10.61
N LYS A 65 -16.41 -19.57 11.41
CA LYS A 65 -17.25 -18.36 11.46
C LYS A 65 -16.47 -17.13 11.91
N LYS A 66 -15.68 -17.24 12.99
CA LYS A 66 -14.84 -16.14 13.48
C LYS A 66 -13.79 -15.73 12.46
N GLY A 67 -13.11 -16.68 11.83
CA GLY A 67 -12.13 -16.39 10.80
C GLY A 67 -12.76 -15.79 9.54
N HIS A 68 -13.91 -16.28 9.09
CA HIS A 68 -14.64 -15.65 7.97
C HIS A 68 -14.99 -14.19 8.33
N PHE A 69 -15.50 -13.94 9.54
CA PHE A 69 -15.82 -12.58 9.98
C PHE A 69 -14.59 -11.68 9.95
N PHE A 70 -13.45 -12.17 10.45
CA PHE A 70 -12.17 -11.46 10.38
C PHE A 70 -11.74 -11.15 8.94
N VAL A 71 -11.76 -12.13 8.02
CA VAL A 71 -11.39 -11.92 6.61
C VAL A 71 -12.27 -10.87 5.95
N LYS A 72 -13.57 -10.90 6.24
CA LYS A 72 -14.55 -9.93 5.73
C LYS A 72 -14.31 -8.51 6.25
N GLU A 73 -14.03 -8.36 7.54
CA GLU A 73 -13.73 -7.05 8.14
C GLU A 73 -12.33 -6.53 7.79
N SER A 74 -11.39 -7.42 7.46
CA SER A 74 -10.02 -7.06 7.05
C SER A 74 -9.92 -6.51 5.62
N GLN A 75 -11.01 -6.54 4.85
CA GLN A 75 -11.01 -5.98 3.49
C GLN A 75 -10.92 -4.45 3.54
N ALA A 76 -9.95 -3.89 2.80
CA ALA A 76 -9.85 -2.45 2.62
C ALA A 76 -11.13 -1.91 1.95
N ARG A 77 -11.71 -0.86 2.54
CA ARG A 77 -12.91 -0.21 1.99
C ARG A 77 -12.49 1.02 1.18
N TYR A 78 -12.80 1.00 -0.11
CA TYR A 78 -12.50 2.10 -1.02
C TYR A 78 -13.67 3.07 -1.11
N LYS A 79 -13.36 4.36 -1.16
CA LYS A 79 -14.32 5.43 -1.40
C LYS A 79 -13.71 6.43 -2.37
N HIS A 80 -14.46 6.76 -3.41
CA HIS A 80 -14.04 7.69 -4.44
C HIS A 80 -14.83 8.98 -4.32
N GLN A 81 -14.14 10.09 -4.59
CA GLN A 81 -14.76 11.39 -4.80
C GLN A 81 -14.15 11.98 -6.06
N LEU A 82 -15.00 12.27 -7.04
CA LEU A 82 -14.62 12.84 -8.32
C LEU A 82 -14.88 14.34 -8.26
N ASP A 83 -13.88 15.14 -8.62
CA ASP A 83 -13.92 16.60 -8.64
C ASP A 83 -14.60 17.25 -7.41
N PRO A 84 -14.20 16.88 -6.18
CA PRO A 84 -14.97 17.23 -5.00
C PRO A 84 -14.87 18.69 -4.60
N THR A 85 -15.80 19.11 -3.76
CA THR A 85 -15.72 20.32 -2.94
C THR A 85 -14.97 20.10 -1.63
N VAL A 86 -14.55 21.19 -0.97
CA VAL A 86 -13.88 21.12 0.35
C VAL A 86 -14.74 20.37 1.37
N GLU A 87 -16.05 20.62 1.40
CA GLU A 87 -16.98 19.96 2.33
C GLU A 87 -17.08 18.45 2.07
N GLU A 88 -17.04 18.03 0.81
CA GLU A 88 -17.07 16.63 0.42
C GLU A 88 -15.78 15.91 0.80
N VAL A 89 -14.62 16.54 0.57
CA VAL A 89 -13.32 16.01 1.02
C VAL A 89 -13.28 15.90 2.54
N LYS A 90 -13.77 16.91 3.26
CA LYS A 90 -13.85 16.89 4.73
C LYS A 90 -14.72 15.74 5.23
N LYS A 91 -15.92 15.58 4.67
CA LYS A 91 -16.85 14.50 5.04
C LYS A 91 -16.24 13.13 4.73
N LEU A 92 -15.55 13.00 3.59
CA LEU A 92 -14.83 11.78 3.21
C LEU A 92 -13.75 11.44 4.24
N CYS A 93 -12.85 12.38 4.52
CA CYS A 93 -11.73 12.20 5.43
C CYS A 93 -12.19 11.81 6.85
N LEU A 94 -13.15 12.56 7.41
CA LEU A 94 -13.70 12.29 8.73
C LEU A 94 -14.43 10.94 8.77
N GLY A 95 -15.16 10.59 7.72
CA GLY A 95 -15.84 9.31 7.60
C GLY A 95 -14.85 8.13 7.52
N CYS A 96 -13.77 8.26 6.74
CA CYS A 96 -12.72 7.25 6.64
C CYS A 96 -11.98 7.06 7.96
N ARG A 97 -11.56 8.15 8.63
CA ARG A 97 -10.93 8.06 9.95
C ARG A 97 -11.86 7.43 10.99
N LYS A 98 -13.13 7.84 11.05
CA LYS A 98 -14.10 7.24 11.99
C LYS A 98 -14.22 5.72 11.79
N ASN A 99 -14.22 5.27 10.55
CA ASN A 99 -14.33 3.85 10.21
C ASN A 99 -13.04 3.07 10.50
N ALA A 100 -11.89 3.65 10.16
CA ALA A 100 -10.57 3.02 10.36
C ALA A 100 -10.17 2.94 11.84
N LYS A 101 -10.69 3.83 12.71
CA LYS A 101 -10.30 3.91 14.12
C LYS A 101 -8.78 4.11 14.24
N SER A 102 -8.06 3.10 14.73
CA SER A 102 -6.60 3.05 14.87
C SER A 102 -5.87 2.58 13.61
N GLU A 103 -6.57 2.06 12.61
CA GLU A 103 -5.97 1.59 11.36
C GLU A 103 -5.49 2.74 10.47
N ARG A 104 -4.58 2.41 9.54
CA ARG A 104 -4.03 3.39 8.59
C ARG A 104 -5.08 3.79 7.56
N VAL A 105 -5.23 5.10 7.33
CA VAL A 105 -6.04 5.63 6.23
C VAL A 105 -5.14 6.06 5.08
N LEU A 106 -5.43 5.57 3.87
CA LEU A 106 -4.80 6.04 2.63
C LEU A 106 -5.62 7.17 2.02
N PHE A 107 -4.96 8.29 1.73
CA PHE A 107 -5.51 9.41 0.99
C PHE A 107 -4.73 9.58 -0.32
N HIS A 108 -5.39 9.34 -1.44
CA HIS A 108 -4.81 9.54 -2.76
C HIS A 108 -5.45 10.75 -3.42
N TYR A 109 -4.61 11.71 -3.82
CA TYR A 109 -5.00 12.91 -4.53
C TYR A 109 -4.34 12.94 -5.90
N ASN A 110 -5.16 13.02 -6.93
CA ASN A 110 -4.75 13.26 -8.31
C ASN A 110 -5.15 14.70 -8.68
N GLY A 111 -4.15 15.56 -8.88
CA GLY A 111 -4.33 17.01 -9.07
C GLY A 111 -4.01 17.47 -10.50
N HIS A 112 -4.28 16.65 -11.51
CA HIS A 112 -3.92 16.96 -12.90
C HIS A 112 -4.80 18.04 -13.55
N GLY A 113 -6.08 18.11 -13.17
CA GLY A 113 -7.06 19.06 -13.73
C GLY A 113 -7.14 20.42 -13.02
N VAL A 114 -6.21 20.70 -12.10
CA VAL A 114 -6.23 21.87 -11.22
C VAL A 114 -4.85 22.55 -11.16
N PRO A 115 -4.73 23.78 -10.64
CA PRO A 115 -3.43 24.44 -10.51
C PRO A 115 -2.45 23.66 -9.61
N LYS A 116 -1.16 23.97 -9.74
CA LYS A 116 -0.11 23.38 -8.89
C LYS A 116 -0.32 23.78 -7.42
N PRO A 117 0.08 22.92 -6.46
CA PRO A 117 0.04 23.27 -5.04
C PRO A 117 0.78 24.58 -4.75
N THR A 118 0.35 25.30 -3.72
CA THR A 118 0.94 26.60 -3.37
C THR A 118 2.08 26.46 -2.37
N ALA A 119 2.93 27.49 -2.27
CA ALA A 119 3.99 27.55 -1.26
C ALA A 119 3.44 27.62 0.18
N ASN A 120 2.17 27.98 0.35
CA ASN A 120 1.49 27.99 1.65
C ASN A 120 0.99 26.60 2.07
N GLY A 121 1.22 25.56 1.26
CA GLY A 121 0.76 24.21 1.55
C GLY A 121 -0.72 24.03 1.25
N GLU A 122 -1.20 24.51 0.10
CA GLU A 122 -2.58 24.29 -0.35
C GLU A 122 -2.59 23.37 -1.56
N ILE A 123 -3.53 22.42 -1.58
CA ILE A 123 -3.94 21.70 -2.78
C ILE A 123 -5.23 22.31 -3.32
N TRP A 124 -5.64 21.96 -4.53
CA TRP A 124 -6.80 22.56 -5.17
C TRP A 124 -7.94 21.55 -5.34
N VAL A 125 -9.16 22.01 -5.07
CA VAL A 125 -10.42 21.30 -5.29
C VAL A 125 -11.40 22.22 -6.01
N PHE A 126 -12.63 21.79 -6.27
CA PHE A 126 -13.61 22.59 -7.01
C PHE A 126 -14.63 23.27 -6.08
N ASN A 127 -15.26 24.34 -6.56
CA ASN A 127 -16.53 24.78 -6.03
C ASN A 127 -17.68 23.94 -6.60
N LYS A 128 -18.89 24.05 -6.02
CA LYS A 128 -20.07 23.26 -6.45
C LYS A 128 -20.47 23.46 -7.92
N SER A 129 -20.11 24.60 -8.50
CA SER A 129 -20.45 24.97 -9.87
C SER A 129 -19.34 24.64 -10.87
N TYR A 130 -18.20 24.09 -10.43
CA TYR A 130 -17.02 23.80 -11.26
C TYR A 130 -16.50 25.02 -12.04
N THR A 131 -16.70 26.22 -11.50
CA THR A 131 -16.26 27.49 -12.12
C THR A 131 -14.98 28.03 -11.51
N GLN A 132 -14.64 27.58 -10.30
CA GLN A 132 -13.49 28.08 -9.54
C GLN A 132 -12.76 26.93 -8.87
N TYR A 133 -11.44 27.05 -8.85
CA TYR A 133 -10.58 26.25 -8.00
C TYR A 133 -10.57 26.85 -6.59
N ILE A 134 -10.81 26.01 -5.60
CA ILE A 134 -10.86 26.39 -4.19
C ILE A 134 -9.61 25.80 -3.51
N PRO A 135 -8.81 26.63 -2.82
CA PRO A 135 -7.65 26.13 -2.10
C PRO A 135 -8.09 25.34 -0.87
N LEU A 136 -7.46 24.19 -0.67
CA LEU A 136 -7.63 23.31 0.48
C LEU A 136 -6.28 23.20 1.21
N PRO A 137 -6.14 23.81 2.39
CA PRO A 137 -4.92 23.69 3.19
C PRO A 137 -4.62 22.25 3.59
N VAL A 138 -3.37 21.82 3.43
CA VAL A 138 -2.94 20.46 3.83
C VAL A 138 -2.98 20.27 5.33
N SER A 139 -2.93 21.37 6.10
CA SER A 139 -3.16 21.37 7.56
C SER A 139 -4.54 20.86 7.93
N ASP A 140 -5.55 21.16 7.11
CA ASP A 140 -6.91 20.74 7.35
C ASP A 140 -7.05 19.25 7.06
N LEU A 141 -6.47 18.77 5.97
CA LEU A 141 -6.37 17.34 5.64
C LEU A 141 -5.69 16.53 6.75
N ASP A 142 -4.54 16.99 7.25
CA ASP A 142 -3.83 16.40 8.40
C ASP A 142 -4.73 16.35 9.64
N SER A 143 -5.48 17.42 9.92
CA SER A 143 -6.39 17.49 11.06
C SER A 143 -7.58 16.52 10.98
N TRP A 144 -8.11 16.28 9.77
CA TRP A 144 -9.26 15.42 9.54
C TRP A 144 -8.87 13.94 9.51
N LEU A 145 -7.76 13.63 8.84
CA LEU A 145 -7.31 12.26 8.67
C LEU A 145 -6.52 11.76 9.87
N ARG A 146 -5.71 12.59 10.55
CA ARG A 146 -4.88 12.20 11.70
C ARG A 146 -4.00 10.96 11.43
N THR A 147 -3.24 10.53 12.43
CA THR A 147 -2.39 9.33 12.34
C THR A 147 -3.14 8.07 12.84
N PRO A 148 -2.77 6.88 12.35
CA PRO A 148 -1.79 6.63 11.28
C PRO A 148 -2.38 6.88 9.88
N SER A 149 -1.61 7.50 8.98
CA SER A 149 -2.07 7.83 7.62
C SER A 149 -0.96 7.69 6.57
N ILE A 150 -1.38 7.50 5.32
CA ILE A 150 -0.51 7.56 4.14
C ILE A 150 -1.16 8.45 3.09
N TYR A 151 -0.36 9.32 2.48
CA TYR A 151 -0.82 10.24 1.45
C TYR A 151 -0.06 9.98 0.15
N VAL A 152 -0.78 9.96 -0.96
CA VAL A 152 -0.22 9.86 -2.31
C VAL A 152 -0.66 11.10 -3.08
N PHE A 153 0.30 11.93 -3.49
CA PHE A 153 0.06 13.15 -4.24
C PHE A 153 0.59 13.02 -5.67
N ASP A 154 -0.30 12.71 -6.60
CA ASP A 154 -0.03 12.67 -8.03
C ASP A 154 -0.40 14.02 -8.65
N CYS A 155 0.52 14.96 -8.57
CA CYS A 155 0.44 16.27 -9.23
C CYS A 155 1.83 16.87 -9.42
N SER A 156 1.93 17.82 -10.35
CA SER A 156 3.13 18.64 -10.51
C SER A 156 3.39 19.47 -9.26
N ALA A 157 4.66 19.67 -8.93
CA ALA A 157 5.12 20.35 -7.73
C ALA A 157 4.62 19.76 -6.39
N SER A 158 4.29 18.46 -6.36
CA SER A 158 3.84 17.76 -5.15
C SER A 158 4.86 17.78 -4.00
N GLY A 159 6.15 17.99 -4.27
CA GLY A 159 7.16 18.22 -3.24
C GLY A 159 6.91 19.47 -2.38
N MET A 160 6.15 20.46 -2.87
CA MET A 160 5.69 21.60 -2.04
C MET A 160 4.76 21.14 -0.91
N ILE A 161 3.90 20.16 -1.19
CA ILE A 161 3.00 19.58 -0.20
C ILE A 161 3.81 18.89 0.90
N VAL A 162 4.80 18.08 0.52
CA VAL A 162 5.68 17.39 1.47
C VAL A 162 6.40 18.37 2.39
N LYS A 163 6.95 19.44 1.80
CA LYS A 163 7.61 20.51 2.55
C LYS A 163 6.67 21.15 3.59
N ALA A 164 5.44 21.49 3.19
CA ALA A 164 4.45 22.06 4.10
C ALA A 164 4.07 21.12 5.26
N PHE A 165 4.00 19.80 5.02
CA PHE A 165 3.77 18.81 6.08
C PHE A 165 4.95 18.74 7.07
N ILE A 166 6.20 18.79 6.58
CA ILE A 166 7.41 18.72 7.41
C ILE A 166 7.54 19.97 8.29
N GLU A 167 7.47 21.16 7.70
CA GLU A 167 7.60 22.43 8.43
C GLU A 167 6.58 22.55 9.59
N ARG A 168 5.39 21.97 9.41
CA ARG A 168 4.36 21.91 10.44
C ARG A 168 4.68 20.91 11.56
N GLN A 169 5.29 19.76 11.25
CA GLN A 169 5.71 18.82 12.29
C GLN A 169 6.77 19.45 13.19
N ASP A 170 7.74 20.14 12.61
CA ASP A 170 8.80 20.82 13.36
C ASP A 170 8.24 21.90 14.29
N TRP A 171 7.26 22.68 13.82
CA TRP A 171 6.54 23.67 14.62
C TRP A 171 5.71 23.04 15.77
N SER A 172 5.13 21.87 15.55
CA SER A 172 4.33 21.18 16.57
C SER A 172 5.21 20.53 17.65
N SER A 173 6.35 19.95 17.26
CA SER A 173 7.31 19.32 18.17
C SER A 173 8.01 20.33 19.07
N SER A 174 8.25 21.56 18.60
CA SER A 174 8.86 22.63 19.39
C SER A 174 7.94 23.21 20.48
N ARG A 175 6.63 22.89 20.45
CA ARG A 175 5.64 23.37 21.44
C ARG A 175 5.17 22.31 22.44
N SER A 176 5.57 21.04 22.29
CA SER A 176 5.14 19.96 23.18
C SER A 176 6.27 18.96 23.43
N ALA A 177 6.86 19.04 24.63
CA ALA A 177 7.81 18.04 25.15
C ALA A 177 7.07 16.71 25.34
N GLY A 178 7.01 15.89 24.29
CA GLY A 178 6.28 14.62 24.27
C GLY A 178 5.50 14.31 22.99
N SER A 179 5.79 14.98 21.86
CA SER A 179 5.12 14.63 20.59
C SER A 179 5.57 13.25 20.11
N SER A 180 4.70 12.25 20.27
CA SER A 180 4.74 11.00 19.51
C SER A 180 5.06 11.31 18.05
N ILE A 181 6.05 10.63 17.46
CA ILE A 181 6.32 10.70 16.02
C ILE A 181 4.99 10.45 15.32
N LYS A 182 4.52 11.41 14.51
CA LYS A 182 3.30 11.22 13.73
C LYS A 182 3.56 10.08 12.73
N ASP A 183 2.82 8.99 12.83
CA ASP A 183 2.87 7.92 11.84
C ASP A 183 2.15 8.36 10.55
N CYS A 184 2.84 9.20 9.80
CA CYS A 184 2.40 9.79 8.54
C CYS A 184 3.42 9.44 7.45
N ILE A 185 2.95 8.81 6.39
CA ILE A 185 3.76 8.49 5.20
C ILE A 185 3.31 9.41 4.07
N LEU A 186 4.26 10.03 3.37
CA LEU A 186 3.99 10.92 2.25
C LEU A 186 4.71 10.40 1.01
N LEU A 187 3.95 10.17 -0.06
CA LEU A 187 4.45 9.82 -1.38
C LEU A 187 4.08 10.97 -2.34
N ALA A 188 5.08 11.61 -2.94
CA ALA A 188 4.91 12.72 -3.86
C ALA A 188 5.54 12.39 -5.21
N ALA A 189 4.82 12.70 -6.28
CA ALA A 189 5.23 12.35 -7.64
C ALA A 189 6.52 13.06 -8.11
N CYS A 190 6.78 14.28 -7.63
CA CYS A 190 7.96 15.04 -8.03
C CYS A 190 8.40 16.06 -6.96
N GLY A 191 9.58 16.66 -7.15
CA GLY A 191 10.09 17.72 -6.26
C GLY A 191 9.25 19.02 -6.30
N ALA A 192 9.57 19.97 -5.42
CA ALA A 192 8.81 21.23 -5.27
C ALA A 192 8.74 22.10 -6.54
N HIS A 193 9.71 21.96 -7.45
CA HIS A 193 9.73 22.64 -8.74
C HIS A 193 9.54 21.67 -9.92
N GLY A 194 9.26 20.39 -9.62
CA GLY A 194 9.04 19.37 -10.64
C GLY A 194 7.74 19.59 -11.41
N THR A 195 7.76 19.20 -12.68
CA THR A 195 6.55 19.09 -13.51
C THR A 195 6.47 17.67 -14.01
N LEU A 196 5.25 17.12 -14.04
CA LEU A 196 5.03 15.77 -14.52
C LEU A 196 5.28 15.67 -16.04
N PRO A 197 5.65 14.49 -16.55
CA PRO A 197 5.81 14.28 -17.99
C PRO A 197 4.54 14.66 -18.77
N GLN A 198 4.72 15.32 -19.92
CA GLN A 198 3.62 15.70 -20.82
C GLN A 198 3.68 14.98 -22.18
N SER A 199 4.69 14.13 -22.39
CA SER A 199 4.80 13.34 -23.62
C SER A 199 3.62 12.37 -23.70
N ALA A 200 3.04 12.25 -24.90
CA ALA A 200 1.97 11.29 -25.19
C ALA A 200 2.42 9.82 -25.04
N GLU A 201 3.71 9.57 -24.89
CA GLU A 201 4.25 8.26 -24.61
C GLU A 201 3.92 7.78 -23.20
N PHE A 202 3.62 8.69 -22.27
CA PHE A 202 3.30 8.35 -20.90
C PHE A 202 1.82 8.61 -20.61
N PRO A 203 1.18 7.82 -19.74
CA PRO A 203 -0.11 8.20 -19.20
C PRO A 203 0.05 9.49 -18.39
N ALA A 204 -1.01 10.28 -18.25
CA ALA A 204 -0.96 11.49 -17.44
C ALA A 204 -0.57 11.14 -15.98
N ASP A 205 -1.16 10.10 -15.41
CA ASP A 205 -0.99 9.66 -14.03
C ASP A 205 0.21 8.70 -13.83
N VAL A 206 1.37 9.02 -14.42
CA VAL A 206 2.60 8.20 -14.36
C VAL A 206 2.90 7.70 -12.95
N PHE A 207 2.83 8.59 -11.96
CA PHE A 207 3.18 8.24 -10.58
C PHE A 207 2.19 7.24 -9.98
N THR A 208 0.89 7.49 -10.14
CA THR A 208 -0.16 6.55 -9.72
C THR A 208 0.02 5.20 -10.42
N SER A 209 0.19 5.20 -11.75
CA SER A 209 0.37 3.98 -12.54
C SER A 209 1.61 3.19 -12.12
N CYS A 210 2.73 3.85 -11.79
CA CYS A 210 3.91 3.17 -11.27
C CYS A 210 3.67 2.49 -9.91
N LEU A 211 2.79 3.05 -9.08
CA LEU A 211 2.47 2.50 -7.76
C LEU A 211 1.42 1.38 -7.82
N THR A 212 0.46 1.46 -8.76
CA THR A 212 -0.70 0.55 -8.79
C THR A 212 -0.62 -0.49 -9.90
N THR A 213 0.09 -0.21 -10.99
CA THR A 213 0.25 -1.10 -12.16
C THR A 213 1.71 -1.18 -12.64
N PRO A 214 2.68 -1.46 -11.73
CA PRO A 214 4.11 -1.34 -12.02
C PRO A 214 4.59 -2.17 -13.20
N ILE A 215 4.05 -3.38 -13.41
CA ILE A 215 4.45 -4.25 -14.52
C ILE A 215 3.99 -3.67 -15.85
N ASN A 216 2.75 -3.15 -15.92
CA ASN A 216 2.22 -2.54 -17.14
C ASN A 216 3.02 -1.28 -17.49
N MET A 217 3.36 -0.47 -16.48
CA MET A 217 4.22 0.70 -16.68
C MET A 217 5.61 0.31 -17.15
N PHE A 218 6.22 -0.71 -16.53
CA PHE A 218 7.53 -1.21 -16.96
C PHE A 218 7.50 -1.70 -18.41
N CYS A 219 6.55 -2.56 -18.77
CA CYS A 219 6.41 -3.06 -20.14
C CYS A 219 6.10 -1.95 -21.14
N GLY A 220 5.23 -1.01 -20.78
CA GLY A 220 4.79 0.08 -21.65
C GLY A 220 5.79 1.24 -21.82
N ILE A 221 6.82 1.33 -20.97
CA ILE A 221 7.85 2.39 -21.00
C ILE A 221 9.25 1.85 -21.33
N SER A 222 9.50 0.56 -21.09
CA SER A 222 10.79 -0.07 -21.30
C SER A 222 11.27 0.10 -22.75
N LEU A 223 12.60 0.03 -22.93
CA LEU A 223 13.32 -0.12 -24.20
C LEU A 223 12.75 -1.23 -25.11
N LEU A 224 11.88 -2.08 -24.56
CA LEU A 224 11.11 -3.09 -25.29
C LEU A 224 10.01 -2.52 -26.20
N ARG A 225 9.67 -1.22 -26.13
CA ARG A 225 8.70 -0.60 -27.06
C ARG A 225 9.02 -0.85 -28.53
N ASP A 226 10.31 -0.84 -28.88
CA ASP A 226 10.76 -1.09 -30.24
C ASP A 226 10.78 -2.59 -30.60
N THR A 227 10.58 -3.47 -29.62
CA THR A 227 10.74 -4.93 -29.75
C THR A 227 9.43 -5.70 -29.57
N ILE A 228 8.49 -5.20 -28.77
CA ILE A 228 7.23 -5.86 -28.42
C ILE A 228 6.07 -4.89 -28.67
N ASP A 229 5.13 -5.31 -29.52
CA ASP A 229 3.91 -4.56 -29.80
C ASP A 229 3.10 -4.34 -28.50
N GLN A 230 2.70 -3.09 -28.25
CA GLN A 230 1.88 -2.69 -27.11
C GLN A 230 0.60 -3.55 -26.99
N PHE A 231 0.03 -3.96 -28.12
CA PHE A 231 -1.14 -4.84 -28.15
C PHE A 231 -0.90 -6.22 -27.54
N LEU A 232 0.34 -6.73 -27.56
CA LEU A 232 0.71 -7.98 -26.91
C LEU A 232 0.82 -7.82 -25.39
N ILE A 233 1.27 -6.64 -24.91
CA ILE A 233 1.36 -6.32 -23.49
C ILE A 233 -0.03 -6.29 -22.87
N ASP A 234 -0.99 -5.63 -23.52
CA ASP A 234 -2.39 -5.53 -23.04
C ASP A 234 -3.13 -6.88 -23.04
N ARG A 235 -2.57 -7.89 -23.74
CA ARG A 235 -3.13 -9.24 -23.86
C ARG A 235 -2.43 -10.28 -22.99
N ILE A 236 -1.46 -9.88 -22.16
CA ILE A 236 -0.85 -10.79 -21.22
C ILE A 236 -1.96 -11.29 -20.25
N PRO A 237 -2.21 -12.61 -20.14
CA PRO A 237 -3.30 -13.13 -19.32
C PRO A 237 -3.16 -12.71 -17.86
N ASP A 238 -4.23 -12.16 -17.30
CA ASP A 238 -4.24 -11.52 -15.99
C ASP A 238 -4.27 -12.53 -14.83
N ARG A 239 -3.12 -13.16 -14.58
CA ARG A 239 -2.90 -14.08 -13.46
C ARG A 239 -1.60 -13.76 -12.74
N GLN A 240 -1.51 -12.55 -12.21
CA GLN A 240 -0.32 -12.04 -11.49
C GLN A 240 0.13 -12.90 -10.29
N ASN A 241 -0.78 -13.72 -9.74
CA ASN A 241 -0.51 -14.63 -8.63
C ASN A 241 -0.06 -16.04 -9.07
N ASP A 242 -0.23 -16.39 -10.35
CA ASP A 242 0.14 -17.69 -10.89
C ASP A 242 1.54 -17.63 -11.50
N ARG A 243 2.54 -18.08 -10.74
CA ARG A 243 3.95 -18.13 -11.19
C ARG A 243 4.19 -19.00 -12.41
N LYS A 244 3.22 -19.82 -12.85
CA LYS A 244 3.35 -20.59 -14.10
C LYS A 244 3.01 -19.76 -15.35
N THR A 245 2.47 -18.56 -15.15
CA THR A 245 2.18 -17.63 -16.23
C THR A 245 3.30 -16.61 -16.37
N LEU A 246 3.52 -16.12 -17.58
CA LEU A 246 4.52 -15.09 -17.87
C LEU A 246 4.33 -13.85 -16.97
N LEU A 247 3.07 -13.42 -16.77
CA LEU A 247 2.77 -12.28 -15.90
C LEU A 247 3.12 -12.53 -14.44
N GLY A 248 2.81 -13.73 -13.93
CA GLY A 248 3.12 -14.11 -12.57
C GLY A 248 4.62 -14.23 -12.32
N GLU A 249 5.39 -14.74 -13.29
CA GLU A 249 6.87 -14.73 -13.20
C GLU A 249 7.43 -13.30 -13.21
N LEU A 250 6.96 -12.44 -14.13
CA LEU A 250 7.38 -11.04 -14.18
C LEU A 250 7.05 -10.30 -12.89
N ASN A 251 5.85 -10.49 -12.34
CA ASN A 251 5.45 -9.92 -11.05
C ASN A 251 6.37 -10.37 -9.91
N TRP A 252 6.73 -11.66 -9.90
CA TRP A 252 7.57 -12.21 -8.86
C TRP A 252 9.02 -11.72 -8.96
N ILE A 253 9.58 -11.65 -10.17
CA ILE A 253 10.90 -11.05 -10.43
C ILE A 253 10.90 -9.57 -10.02
N PHE A 254 9.89 -8.81 -10.44
CA PHE A 254 9.75 -7.40 -10.10
C PHE A 254 9.70 -7.18 -8.58
N THR A 255 8.91 -8.00 -7.89
CA THR A 255 8.83 -7.99 -6.42
C THR A 255 10.19 -8.29 -5.80
N ALA A 256 10.86 -9.37 -6.22
CA ALA A 256 12.16 -9.77 -5.67
C ALA A 256 13.25 -8.71 -5.88
N VAL A 257 13.31 -8.10 -7.07
CA VAL A 257 14.25 -7.02 -7.38
C VAL A 257 14.00 -5.80 -6.49
N ASN A 258 12.76 -5.33 -6.37
CA ASN A 258 12.44 -4.17 -5.52
C ASN A 258 12.74 -4.42 -4.04
N TYR A 259 12.38 -5.59 -3.51
CA TYR A 259 12.75 -5.96 -2.14
C TYR A 259 14.26 -6.00 -1.94
N THR A 260 15.00 -6.54 -2.92
CA THR A 260 16.47 -6.59 -2.86
C THR A 260 17.08 -5.19 -2.86
N ILE A 261 16.60 -4.29 -3.73
CA ILE A 261 17.07 -2.89 -3.75
C ILE A 261 16.76 -2.21 -2.41
N ALA A 262 15.53 -2.31 -1.93
CA ALA A 262 15.13 -1.71 -0.65
C ALA A 262 15.99 -2.24 0.52
N TRP A 263 16.22 -3.57 0.56
CA TRP A 263 17.02 -4.22 1.61
C TRP A 263 18.47 -3.75 1.63
N ASN A 264 19.06 -3.49 0.46
CA ASN A 264 20.46 -3.09 0.35
C ASN A 264 20.68 -1.57 0.50
N VAL A 265 19.68 -0.74 0.19
CA VAL A 265 19.82 0.73 0.17
C VAL A 265 19.31 1.38 1.46
N LEU A 266 18.26 0.84 2.07
CA LEU A 266 17.60 1.47 3.22
C LEU A 266 18.18 0.95 4.55
N PRO A 267 18.20 1.79 5.62
CA PRO A 267 18.54 1.33 6.95
C PRO A 267 17.58 0.23 7.45
N HIS A 268 18.09 -0.77 8.17
CA HIS A 268 17.29 -1.88 8.70
C HIS A 268 16.05 -1.43 9.51
N ALA A 269 16.17 -0.36 10.30
CA ALA A 269 15.04 0.18 11.06
C ALA A 269 13.89 0.65 10.16
N VAL A 270 14.19 1.23 8.99
CA VAL A 270 13.19 1.66 8.00
C VAL A 270 12.55 0.45 7.33
N ILE A 271 13.34 -0.57 7.01
CA ILE A 271 12.85 -1.80 6.39
C ILE A 271 11.89 -2.52 7.32
N SER A 272 12.28 -2.75 8.58
CA SER A 272 11.42 -3.42 9.56
C SER A 272 10.13 -2.65 9.82
N ALA A 273 10.18 -1.32 9.84
CA ALA A 273 9.00 -0.50 10.08
C ALA A 273 8.03 -0.40 8.88
N ARG A 274 8.52 -0.55 7.63
CA ARG A 274 7.74 -0.24 6.42
C ARG A 274 7.48 -1.43 5.48
N PHE A 275 8.30 -2.49 5.56
CA PHE A 275 8.22 -3.65 4.67
C PHE A 275 7.98 -4.98 5.39
N ALA A 276 8.20 -5.05 6.71
CA ALA A 276 8.01 -6.26 7.52
C ALA A 276 6.77 -6.22 8.42
N SER A 277 6.02 -5.12 8.42
CA SER A 277 4.89 -4.83 9.32
C SER A 277 3.51 -5.04 8.68
N GLY A 278 3.44 -5.69 7.52
CA GLY A 278 2.19 -5.93 6.78
C GLY A 278 1.84 -7.39 6.71
#